data_AF-A0A376DJR9-F1
#
_entry.id   AF-A0A376DJR9-F1
#
_cell.length_a   1.000
_cell.length_b   1.000
_cell.length_c   1.000
_cell.angle_alpha   90.00
_cell.angle_beta   90.00
_cell.angle_gamma   90.00
#
_symmetry.space_group_name_H-M   'P 1'
#
loop_
_entity.id
_entity.type
_entity.pdbx_description
1 polymer ?
#
loop_
_entity_poly.entity_id
_entity_poly.type
_entity_poly.pdbx_seq_one_letter_code
_entity_poly.pdbx_strand_id
1 'polypeptide(L)'
;MSDERYQQRQQRVKEKVDARVAQAQDERGIIIVFTGNGKGKTTAAFGTATRAVGHGKKVASCSLLKAPGLMVNEICWSHTALSFR
;
A
#
# COMPACT_ATOMS: atom_id res chain seq x y z
N MET A 1 -24.05 32.81 8.23
CA MET A 1 -24.65 31.54 8.73
C MET A 1 -24.19 30.37 7.84
N SER A 2 -22.89 30.07 7.80
CA SER A 2 -22.35 29.06 6.88
C SER A 2 -21.05 28.43 7.40
N ASP A 3 -20.13 29.23 7.94
CA ASP A 3 -18.79 28.74 8.28
C ASP A 3 -18.72 28.02 9.62
N GLU A 4 -19.40 28.52 10.66
CA GLU A 4 -19.45 27.85 11.96
C GLU A 4 -20.10 26.46 11.87
N ARG A 5 -21.18 26.33 11.10
CA ARG A 5 -21.82 25.02 10.86
C ARG A 5 -20.93 24.09 10.03
N TYR A 6 -20.11 24.63 9.13
CA TYR A 6 -19.13 23.86 8.37
C TYR A 6 -17.98 23.40 9.28
N GLN A 7 -17.41 24.29 10.09
CA GLN A 7 -16.37 23.99 11.06
C GLN A 7 -16.86 22.95 12.07
N GLN A 8 -18.07 23.10 12.64
CA GLN A 8 -18.65 22.10 13.53
C GLN A 8 -18.81 20.72 12.88
N ARG A 9 -19.12 20.65 11.57
CA ARG A 9 -19.19 19.37 10.85
C ARG A 9 -17.81 18.74 10.64
N GLN A 10 -16.81 19.52 10.22
CA GLN A 10 -15.45 19.03 10.06
C GLN A 10 -14.86 18.58 11.40
N GLN A 11 -15.15 19.32 12.47
CA GLN A 11 -14.74 19.00 13.83
C GLN A 11 -15.29 17.64 14.26
N ARG A 12 -16.57 17.35 14.02
CA ARG A 12 -17.17 16.04 14.32
C ARG A 12 -16.55 14.88 13.52
N VAL A 13 -16.16 15.11 12.27
CA VAL A 13 -15.48 14.08 11.45
C VAL A 13 -14.08 13.84 11.99
N LYS A 14 -13.35 14.93 12.30
CA LYS A 14 -12.02 14.88 12.87
C LYS A 14 -12.00 14.12 14.20
N GLU A 15 -12.92 14.44 15.12
CA GLU A 15 -13.04 13.75 16.41
C GLU A 15 -13.25 12.23 16.24
N LYS A 16 -14.08 11.81 15.28
CA LYS A 16 -14.30 10.38 15.00
C LYS A 16 -13.07 9.69 14.40
N VAL A 17 -12.33 10.37 13.53
CA VAL A 17 -11.10 9.83 12.95
C VAL A 17 -10.02 9.74 14.02
N ASP A 18 -9.83 10.81 14.80
CA ASP A 18 -8.84 10.87 15.89
C ASP A 18 -9.12 9.79 16.93
N ALA A 19 -10.39 9.55 17.30
CA ALA A 19 -10.78 8.46 18.20
C ALA A 19 -10.44 7.08 17.64
N ARG A 20 -10.62 6.84 16.33
CA ARG A 20 -10.26 5.56 15.68
C ARG A 20 -8.76 5.36 15.59
N VAL A 21 -8.01 6.42 15.29
CA VAL A 21 -6.54 6.38 15.26
C VAL A 21 -5.99 6.10 16.66
N ALA A 22 -6.54 6.74 17.70
CA ALA A 22 -6.14 6.52 19.08
C ALA A 22 -6.33 5.06 19.53
N GLN A 23 -7.36 4.36 19.03
CA GLN A 23 -7.60 2.95 19.33
C GLN A 23 -6.68 1.98 18.56
N ALA A 24 -6.10 2.39 17.43
CA ALA A 24 -5.31 1.53 16.56
C ALA A 24 -3.79 1.64 16.82
N GLN A 25 -3.35 1.22 18.02
CA GLN A 25 -1.94 1.30 18.46
C GLN A 25 -1.10 0.06 18.12
N ASP A 26 -1.70 -1.02 17.62
CA ASP A 26 -1.00 -2.29 17.38
C ASP A 26 -0.23 -2.25 16.05
N GLU A 27 1.09 -2.24 16.12
CA GLU A 27 1.99 -2.31 14.96
C GLU A 27 2.44 -3.75 14.70
N ARG A 28 1.90 -4.36 13.64
CA ARG A 28 2.23 -5.73 13.24
C ARG A 28 2.18 -5.91 11.73
N GLY A 29 2.76 -7.01 11.26
CA GLY A 29 2.60 -7.45 9.87
C GLY A 29 1.14 -7.78 9.56
N ILE A 30 0.63 -7.28 8.44
CA ILE A 30 -0.74 -7.53 7.98
C ILE A 30 -0.73 -8.23 6.62
N ILE A 31 -1.81 -8.95 6.34
CA ILE A 31 -2.06 -9.56 5.03
C ILE A 31 -3.12 -8.72 4.31
N ILE A 32 -2.80 -8.24 3.11
CA ILE A 32 -3.70 -7.46 2.27
C ILE A 32 -4.09 -8.30 1.06
N VAL A 33 -5.38 -8.56 0.88
CA VAL A 33 -5.91 -9.33 -0.25
C VAL A 33 -6.61 -8.38 -1.23
N PHE A 34 -6.02 -8.17 -2.40
CA PHE A 34 -6.67 -7.47 -3.51
C PHE A 34 -7.48 -8.46 -4.34
N THR A 35 -8.81 -8.45 -4.18
CA THR A 35 -9.74 -9.35 -4.89
C THR A 35 -10.73 -8.58 -5.76
N GLY A 36 -11.54 -9.30 -6.54
CA GLY A 36 -12.55 -8.78 -7.46
C GLY A 36 -12.14 -8.82 -8.93
N ASN A 37 -13.09 -8.67 -9.85
CA ASN A 37 -12.85 -8.79 -11.30
C ASN A 37 -12.30 -7.51 -11.95
N GLY A 38 -12.19 -6.41 -11.19
CA GLY A 38 -11.63 -5.16 -11.67
C GLY A 38 -10.16 -5.26 -12.08
N LYS A 39 -9.76 -4.45 -13.07
CA LYS A 39 -8.35 -4.22 -13.39
C LYS A 39 -7.70 -3.42 -12.26
N GLY A 40 -6.43 -3.71 -11.96
CA GLY A 40 -5.64 -2.94 -10.98
C GLY A 40 -5.21 -3.67 -9.71
N LYS A 41 -5.62 -4.92 -9.47
CA LYS A 41 -5.19 -5.71 -8.30
C LYS A 41 -3.66 -5.83 -8.21
N THR A 42 -3.04 -6.23 -9.32
CA THR A 42 -1.59 -6.36 -9.44
C THR A 42 -0.90 -5.02 -9.32
N THR A 43 -1.47 -3.96 -9.91
CA THR A 43 -0.93 -2.59 -9.83
C THR A 43 -0.98 -2.04 -8.40
N ALA A 44 -2.03 -2.32 -7.63
CA ALA A 44 -2.13 -1.93 -6.22
C ALA A 44 -1.09 -2.65 -5.33
N ALA A 45 -0.87 -3.95 -5.60
CA ALA A 45 0.18 -4.72 -4.94
C ALA A 45 1.57 -4.13 -5.23
N PHE A 46 1.90 -3.87 -6.50
CA PHE A 46 3.17 -3.24 -6.87
C PHE A 46 3.31 -1.81 -6.36
N GLY A 47 2.23 -1.00 -6.33
CA GLY A 47 2.27 0.34 -5.75
C GLY A 47 2.63 0.32 -4.26
N THR A 48 2.13 -0.68 -3.53
CA THR A 48 2.47 -0.89 -2.11
C THR A 48 3.94 -1.34 -1.96
N ALA A 49 4.40 -2.24 -2.83
CA ALA A 49 5.81 -2.65 -2.89
C ALA A 49 6.74 -1.46 -3.15
N THR A 50 6.46 -0.62 -4.16
CA THR A 50 7.25 0.57 -4.48
C THR A 50 7.27 1.56 -3.32
N ARG A 51 6.13 1.77 -2.63
CA ARG A 51 6.09 2.59 -1.42
C ARG A 51 7.02 2.04 -0.33
N ALA A 52 7.01 0.74 -0.09
CA ALA A 52 7.87 0.10 0.90
C ALA A 52 9.36 0.23 0.54
N VAL A 53 9.72 0.04 -0.75
CA VAL A 53 11.09 0.26 -1.24
C VAL A 53 11.53 1.71 -1.07
N GLY A 54 10.65 2.68 -1.35
CA GLY A 54 10.92 4.11 -1.13
C GLY A 54 11.21 4.47 0.34
N HIS A 55 10.69 3.69 1.28
CA HIS A 55 11.01 3.78 2.71
C HIS A 55 12.13 2.83 3.16
N GLY A 56 12.94 2.30 2.22
CA GLY A 56 14.09 1.44 2.51
C GLY A 56 13.74 0.05 3.03
N LYS A 57 12.49 -0.41 2.90
CA LYS A 57 12.07 -1.75 3.30
C LYS A 57 12.44 -2.77 2.22
N LYS A 58 12.77 -3.99 2.64
CA LYS A 58 13.00 -5.12 1.73
C LYS A 58 11.66 -5.66 1.23
N VAL A 59 11.56 -5.90 -0.07
CA VAL A 59 10.35 -6.43 -0.72
C VAL A 59 10.73 -7.59 -1.63
N ALA A 60 9.86 -8.60 -1.71
CA ALA A 60 9.96 -9.69 -2.66
C ALA A 60 8.59 -9.88 -3.33
N SER A 61 8.58 -10.21 -4.62
CA SER A 61 7.36 -10.49 -5.38
C SER A 61 7.42 -11.87 -6.04
N CYS A 62 6.34 -12.62 -5.97
CA CYS A 62 6.18 -13.87 -6.71
C CYS A 62 4.89 -13.80 -7.53
N SER A 63 4.99 -14.09 -8.83
CA SER A 63 3.86 -14.10 -9.76
C SER A 63 3.62 -15.51 -10.25
N LEU A 64 2.43 -16.06 -10.00
CA LEU A 64 2.03 -17.40 -10.43
C LEU A 64 1.54 -17.47 -11.89
N LEU A 65 1.59 -16.35 -12.61
CA LEU A 65 1.17 -16.26 -14.00
C LEU A 65 2.33 -16.55 -14.94
N LYS A 66 2.12 -17.43 -15.92
CA LYS A 66 3.05 -17.66 -17.02
C LYS A 66 2.72 -16.65 -18.12
N ALA A 67 3.55 -15.63 -18.31
CA ALA A 67 3.42 -14.75 -19.47
C ALA A 67 3.85 -15.52 -20.73
N PRO A 68 3.13 -15.41 -21.87
CA PRO A 68 3.59 -15.96 -23.13
C PRO A 68 4.83 -15.18 -23.56
N GLY A 69 6.03 -15.76 -23.37
CA GLY A 69 7.31 -15.20 -23.81
C GLY A 69 8.35 -14.93 -22.73
N LEU A 70 8.05 -15.10 -21.43
CA LEU A 70 9.06 -14.97 -20.38
C LEU A 70 9.52 -16.35 -19.88
N MET A 71 10.78 -16.68 -20.18
CA MET A 71 11.48 -17.81 -19.58
C MET A 71 11.57 -17.61 -18.07
N VAL A 72 11.19 -18.64 -17.33
CA VAL A 72 11.06 -18.67 -15.86
C VAL A 72 12.44 -18.80 -15.19
N ASN A 73 13.45 -18.05 -15.65
CA ASN A 73 14.83 -18.22 -15.17
C ASN A 73 15.42 -17.03 -14.42
N GLU A 74 14.71 -15.91 -14.28
CA GLU A 74 15.15 -14.85 -13.37
C GLU A 74 13.98 -14.38 -12.50
N ILE A 75 13.91 -14.96 -11.30
CA ILE A 75 13.40 -14.25 -10.14
C ILE A 75 14.37 -13.09 -9.90
N CYS A 76 14.17 -11.99 -10.63
CA CYS A 76 14.97 -10.79 -10.52
C CYS A 76 14.56 -10.03 -9.25
N TRP A 77 15.05 -10.51 -8.11
CA TRP A 77 15.09 -9.78 -6.84
C TRP A 77 16.35 -10.17 -6.06
N SER A 78 17.51 -10.07 -6.71
CA SER A 78 18.78 -9.94 -6.01
C SER A 78 19.45 -8.65 -6.46
N HIS A 79 19.15 -7.55 -5.79
CA HIS A 79 20.17 -6.79 -5.10
C HIS A 79 19.48 -5.74 -4.22
N THR A 80 19.77 -5.84 -2.93
CA THR A 80 19.70 -4.68 -2.06
C THR A 80 20.66 -3.63 -2.64
N ALA A 81 20.12 -2.46 -2.95
CA ALA A 81 20.80 -1.17 -3.11
C ALA A 81 21.50 -0.81 -4.45
N LEU A 82 21.55 0.51 -4.68
CA LEU A 82 22.17 1.34 -5.73
C LEU A 82 21.36 1.46 -7.05
N SER A 83 20.91 2.63 -7.52
CA SER A 83 21.42 4.00 -7.33
C SER A 83 20.29 5.02 -7.56
N PHE A 84 19.93 5.77 -6.51
CA PHE A 84 19.46 7.14 -6.67
C PHE A 84 20.72 7.96 -6.95
N ARG A 85 21.04 8.16 -8.23
CA ARG A 85 21.87 9.27 -8.71
C ARG A 85 21.29 9.74 -10.04
#